data_AF-A0A1R1X207-F1
#
_entry.id   AF-A0A1R1X207-F1
#
_cell.length_a   1.000
_cell.length_b   1.000
_cell.length_c   1.000
_cell.angle_alpha   90.00
_cell.angle_beta   90.00
_cell.angle_gamma   90.00
#
_symmetry.space_group_name_H-M   'P 1'
#
loop_
_entity.id
_entity.type
_entity.pdbx_description
1 polymer ?
#
loop_
_entity_poly.entity_id
_entity_poly.type
_entity_poly.pdbx_seq_one_letter_code
_entity_poly.pdbx_strand_id
1 'polypeptide(L)'
;MTMEDVMHKFCIAPKEIRRKNLGLVSLTDKYSQVPGRLTYSISVDELNFEMTKIDHCEYVESDILIKESVKENLDKLTCELFSALRKVSISEVFFDVIETCAKLTALSSISIIFQYAQTLFSINSDFIPPTFLYTMISKTETKAVITFPPNSPIKKIVGPISGNKKLAKRAACFYSVLVLFHYGLLSSRLLPIKRINGI
;
A
#
# COMPACT_ATOMS: atom_id res chain seq x y z
N MET A 1 13.13 16.07 31.31
CA MET A 1 13.18 14.59 31.26
C MET A 1 14.60 14.16 31.55
N THR A 2 14.81 13.42 32.63
CA THR A 2 16.14 12.90 32.97
C THR A 2 16.45 11.68 32.08
N MET A 3 17.73 11.33 31.96
CA MET A 3 18.19 10.24 31.09
C MET A 3 17.63 8.88 31.54
N GLU A 4 17.37 8.73 32.84
CA GLU A 4 16.76 7.55 33.45
C GLU A 4 15.28 7.38 33.05
N ASP A 5 14.52 8.49 32.97
CA ASP A 5 13.12 8.47 32.48
C ASP A 5 13.04 8.01 31.03
N VAL A 6 14.03 8.39 30.20
CA VAL A 6 14.13 7.97 28.80
C VAL A 6 14.41 6.48 28.72
N MET A 7 15.34 5.96 29.52
CA MET A 7 15.67 4.53 29.49
C MET A 7 14.48 3.65 29.92
N HIS A 8 13.74 4.03 30.97
CA HIS A 8 12.55 3.30 31.41
C HIS A 8 11.42 3.34 30.38
N LYS A 9 11.18 4.50 29.75
CA LYS A 9 10.10 4.68 28.77
C LYS A 9 10.37 3.99 27.43
N PHE A 10 11.62 3.92 26.99
CA PHE A 10 11.96 3.45 25.64
C PHE A 10 12.62 2.07 25.59
N CYS A 11 13.42 1.69 26.59
CA CYS A 11 14.16 0.41 26.56
C CYS A 11 13.42 -0.73 27.28
N ILE A 12 12.62 -0.40 28.30
CA ILE A 12 11.98 -1.41 29.18
C ILE A 12 10.50 -1.62 28.87
N ALA A 13 9.81 -0.62 28.30
CA ALA A 13 8.40 -0.74 27.98
C ALA A 13 8.13 -1.87 26.92
N PRO A 14 7.06 -2.68 27.06
CA PRO A 14 6.61 -3.64 26.06
C PRO A 14 6.44 -2.97 24.68
N LYS A 15 6.64 -3.72 23.59
CA LYS A 15 6.56 -3.18 22.20
C LYS A 15 5.27 -2.39 21.95
N GLU A 16 4.16 -2.79 22.55
CA GLU A 16 2.85 -2.13 22.45
C GLU A 16 2.81 -0.73 23.08
N ILE A 17 3.53 -0.52 24.19
CA ILE A 17 3.58 0.77 24.89
C ILE A 17 4.53 1.74 24.18
N ARG A 18 5.63 1.24 23.59
CA ARG A 18 6.50 2.05 22.71
C ARG A 18 5.73 2.56 21.49
N ARG A 19 4.87 1.73 20.92
CA ARG A 19 3.98 2.09 19.81
C ARG A 19 3.03 3.23 20.17
N LYS A 20 2.46 3.25 21.39
CA LYS A 20 1.60 4.36 21.85
C LYS A 20 2.34 5.69 22.06
N ASN A 21 3.65 5.67 22.34
CA ASN A 21 4.45 6.86 22.63
C ASN A 21 5.11 7.49 21.39
N LEU A 22 5.31 6.73 20.30
CA LEU A 22 5.40 7.34 18.98
C LEU A 22 4.00 7.82 18.63
N GLY A 23 3.83 9.05 18.17
CA GLY A 23 2.57 9.53 17.63
C GLY A 23 2.11 8.67 16.45
N LEU A 24 1.47 7.53 16.74
CA LEU A 24 0.67 6.72 15.84
C LEU A 24 -0.54 7.59 15.50
N VAL A 25 -0.33 8.54 14.58
CA VAL A 25 -1.40 9.34 14.03
C VAL A 25 -2.34 8.36 13.34
N SER A 26 -3.57 8.26 13.85
CA SER A 26 -4.65 7.62 13.12
C SER A 26 -4.92 8.47 11.88
N LEU A 27 -4.23 8.15 10.78
CA LEU A 27 -4.42 8.79 9.48
C LEU A 27 -5.64 8.17 8.78
N THR A 28 -6.80 8.15 9.45
CA THR A 28 -8.05 7.98 8.72
C THR A 28 -8.66 9.35 8.54
N ASP A 29 -8.24 10.01 7.46
CA ASP A 29 -8.95 11.18 6.98
C ASP A 29 -10.41 10.81 6.66
N LYS A 30 -11.33 11.77 6.65
CA LYS A 30 -12.75 11.52 6.28
C LYS A 30 -12.87 10.87 4.88
N TYR A 31 -11.83 11.01 4.05
CA TYR A 31 -11.70 10.43 2.71
C TYR A 31 -11.19 8.98 2.66
N SER A 32 -10.80 8.34 3.78
CA SER A 32 -10.44 6.91 3.77
C SER A 32 -11.66 5.98 3.62
N GLN A 33 -12.87 6.56 3.65
CA GLN A 33 -14.15 5.87 3.42
C GLN A 33 -14.59 5.90 1.95
N VAL A 34 -13.82 6.55 1.07
CA VAL A 34 -14.16 6.65 -0.35
C VAL A 34 -14.20 5.26 -0.96
N PRO A 35 -15.37 4.78 -1.42
CA PRO A 35 -15.48 3.44 -1.96
C PRO A 35 -14.82 3.40 -3.34
N GLY A 36 -14.01 2.37 -3.57
CA GLY A 36 -13.43 2.07 -4.87
C GLY A 36 -13.64 0.59 -5.20
N ARG A 37 -13.65 0.26 -6.50
CA ARG A 37 -13.92 -1.10 -6.98
C ARG A 37 -12.91 -1.51 -8.03
N LEU A 38 -12.48 -2.77 -7.99
CA LEU A 38 -11.72 -3.38 -9.06
C LEU A 38 -12.62 -3.63 -10.29
N THR A 39 -12.17 -3.18 -11.44
CA THR A 39 -12.82 -3.39 -12.73
C THR A 39 -11.83 -4.06 -13.69
N TYR A 40 -12.36 -4.79 -14.67
CA TYR A 40 -11.58 -5.59 -15.61
C TYR A 40 -11.88 -5.14 -17.05
N SER A 41 -10.99 -5.44 -17.99
CA SER A 41 -11.29 -5.23 -19.41
C SER A 41 -12.50 -6.05 -19.85
N ILE A 42 -13.24 -5.54 -20.84
CA ILE A 42 -14.52 -6.10 -21.31
C ILE A 42 -14.39 -7.55 -21.82
N SER A 43 -13.17 -7.97 -22.17
CA SER A 43 -12.85 -9.32 -22.67
C SER A 43 -12.58 -10.36 -21.58
N VAL A 44 -12.72 -10.02 -20.29
CA VAL A 44 -12.47 -10.92 -19.17
C VAL A 44 -13.78 -11.54 -18.71
N ASP A 45 -13.88 -12.88 -18.78
CA ASP A 45 -15.04 -13.64 -18.30
C ASP A 45 -15.31 -13.36 -16.80
N GLU A 46 -16.57 -13.52 -16.37
CA GLU A 46 -16.96 -13.33 -14.96
C GLU A 46 -16.07 -14.14 -14.01
N LEU A 47 -15.26 -13.44 -13.23
CA LEU A 47 -14.32 -14.07 -12.31
C LEU A 47 -15.05 -14.52 -11.04
N ASN A 48 -15.45 -15.80 -11.01
CA ASN A 48 -15.86 -16.44 -9.77
C ASN A 48 -14.61 -16.75 -8.93
N PHE A 49 -14.56 -16.19 -7.71
CA PHE A 49 -13.44 -16.36 -6.78
C PHE A 49 -13.88 -17.17 -5.57
N GLU A 50 -13.14 -18.25 -5.27
CA GLU A 50 -13.18 -18.85 -3.94
C GLU A 50 -12.39 -17.93 -3.00
N MET A 51 -13.11 -17.12 -2.21
CA MET A 51 -12.49 -16.20 -1.25
C MET A 51 -11.86 -16.98 -0.10
N THR A 52 -10.57 -17.28 -0.21
CA THR A 52 -9.75 -17.56 0.98
C THR A 52 -9.58 -16.26 1.74
N LYS A 53 -9.90 -16.25 3.04
CA LYS A 53 -9.63 -15.08 3.91
C LYS A 53 -8.13 -14.79 3.89
N ILE A 54 -7.76 -13.60 3.42
CA ILE A 54 -6.37 -13.12 3.42
C ILE A 54 -6.34 -11.87 4.31
N ASP A 55 -5.38 -11.83 5.24
CA ASP A 55 -5.08 -10.61 6.00
C ASP A 55 -4.02 -9.81 5.23
N HIS A 56 -4.37 -8.62 4.77
CA HIS A 56 -3.46 -7.73 4.04
C HIS A 56 -2.21 -7.37 4.88
N CYS A 57 -2.28 -7.45 6.22
CA CYS A 57 -1.15 -7.22 7.12
C CYS A 57 -0.03 -8.26 6.96
N GLU A 58 -0.30 -9.43 6.36
CA GLU A 58 0.75 -10.39 5.98
C GLU A 58 1.63 -9.86 4.83
N TYR A 59 1.11 -8.91 4.06
CA TYR A 59 1.74 -8.35 2.87
C TYR A 59 2.19 -6.89 3.04
N VAL A 60 1.73 -6.21 4.10
CA VAL A 60 1.99 -4.79 4.34
C VAL A 60 2.66 -4.59 5.69
N GLU A 61 3.88 -4.05 5.68
CA GLU A 61 4.58 -3.59 6.87
C GLU A 61 4.36 -2.08 7.01
N SER A 62 3.66 -1.67 8.06
CA SER A 62 3.32 -0.26 8.29
C SER A 62 3.35 0.12 9.76
N ASP A 63 3.67 1.38 10.00
CA ASP A 63 3.60 2.04 11.30
C ASP A 63 2.25 2.76 11.49
N ILE A 64 1.18 2.40 10.78
CA ILE A 64 -0.14 3.06 10.91
C ILE A 64 -1.17 2.06 11.42
N LEU A 65 -2.01 2.51 12.35
CA LEU A 65 -3.22 1.79 12.74
C LEU A 65 -4.40 2.26 11.90
N ILE A 66 -5.03 1.33 11.19
CA ILE A 66 -6.25 1.56 10.41
C ILE A 66 -7.50 1.07 11.18
N LYS A 67 -8.66 1.63 10.86
CA LYS A 67 -9.95 1.18 11.42
C LYS A 67 -10.30 -0.22 10.91
N GLU A 68 -10.99 -1.02 11.72
CA GLU A 68 -11.40 -2.39 11.36
C GLU A 68 -12.20 -2.43 10.05
N SER A 69 -13.13 -1.50 9.84
CA SER A 69 -13.91 -1.42 8.60
C SER A 69 -13.06 -1.18 7.35
N VAL A 70 -11.94 -0.44 7.49
CA VAL A 70 -11.01 -0.19 6.38
C VAL A 70 -10.13 -1.41 6.16
N LYS A 71 -9.72 -2.09 7.25
CA LYS A 71 -9.01 -3.37 7.20
C LYS A 71 -9.81 -4.42 6.43
N GLU A 72 -11.07 -4.64 6.80
CA GLU A 72 -11.95 -5.61 6.14
C GLU A 72 -12.10 -5.34 4.63
N ASN A 73 -12.24 -4.07 4.24
CA ASN A 73 -12.30 -3.67 2.84
C ASN A 73 -10.99 -3.96 2.10
N LEU A 74 -9.85 -3.67 2.73
CA LEU A 74 -8.54 -3.91 2.14
C LEU A 74 -8.24 -5.41 2.04
N ASP A 75 -8.62 -6.21 3.03
CA ASP A 75 -8.54 -7.68 2.99
C ASP A 75 -9.33 -8.22 1.80
N LYS A 76 -10.58 -7.76 1.63
CA LYS A 76 -11.42 -8.15 0.49
C LYS A 76 -10.78 -7.78 -0.86
N LEU A 77 -10.29 -6.55 -1.00
CA LEU A 77 -9.61 -6.10 -2.23
C LEU A 77 -8.32 -6.88 -2.49
N THR A 78 -7.60 -7.25 -1.44
CA THR A 78 -6.38 -8.05 -1.52
C THR A 78 -6.73 -9.45 -2.04
N CYS A 79 -7.76 -10.09 -1.48
CA CYS A 79 -8.29 -11.36 -1.97
C CYS A 79 -8.68 -11.27 -3.45
N GLU A 80 -9.50 -10.30 -3.82
CA GLU A 80 -9.99 -10.11 -5.19
C GLU A 80 -8.83 -9.90 -6.18
N LEU A 81 -7.91 -8.99 -5.87
CA LEU A 81 -6.76 -8.69 -6.74
C LEU A 81 -5.86 -9.92 -6.91
N PHE A 82 -5.50 -10.59 -5.82
CA PHE A 82 -4.57 -11.72 -5.87
C PHE A 82 -5.19 -12.90 -6.62
N SER A 83 -6.50 -13.09 -6.49
CA SER A 83 -7.23 -14.13 -7.20
C SER A 83 -7.39 -13.78 -8.68
N ALA A 84 -7.66 -12.52 -9.02
CA ALA A 84 -7.74 -12.05 -10.39
C ALA A 84 -6.42 -12.25 -11.15
N LEU A 85 -5.30 -11.94 -10.50
CA LEU A 85 -3.97 -12.04 -11.12
C LEU A 85 -3.49 -13.47 -11.37
N ARG A 86 -4.17 -14.48 -10.82
CA ARG A 86 -3.96 -15.88 -11.20
C ARG A 86 -4.56 -16.23 -12.56
N LYS A 87 -5.61 -15.51 -12.97
CA LYS A 87 -6.38 -15.78 -14.19
C LYS A 87 -6.07 -14.76 -15.30
N VAL A 88 -5.78 -13.52 -14.92
CA VAL A 88 -5.73 -12.36 -15.81
C VAL A 88 -4.44 -11.57 -15.60
N SER A 89 -3.95 -10.91 -16.66
CA SER A 89 -2.78 -10.05 -16.53
C SER A 89 -3.10 -8.75 -15.77
N ILE A 90 -2.15 -8.23 -14.99
CA ILE A 90 -2.33 -6.94 -14.29
C ILE A 90 -2.68 -5.77 -15.23
N SER A 91 -2.33 -5.86 -16.51
CA SER A 91 -2.60 -4.81 -17.50
C SER A 91 -4.10 -4.68 -17.82
N GLU A 92 -4.90 -5.70 -17.51
CA GLU A 92 -6.34 -5.75 -17.72
C GLU A 92 -7.14 -5.40 -16.47
N VAL A 93 -6.46 -5.15 -15.34
CA VAL A 93 -7.08 -4.78 -14.06
C VAL A 93 -6.99 -3.28 -13.86
N PHE A 94 -8.12 -2.70 -13.48
CA PHE A 94 -8.30 -1.29 -13.17
C PHE A 94 -8.90 -1.14 -11.77
N PHE A 95 -8.68 0.01 -11.14
CA PHE A 95 -9.37 0.36 -9.90
C PHE A 95 -10.03 1.72 -10.08
N ASP A 96 -11.34 1.75 -9.92
CA ASP A 96 -12.17 2.93 -10.08
C ASP A 96 -12.55 3.49 -8.72
N VAL A 97 -12.19 4.76 -8.49
CA VAL A 97 -12.64 5.52 -7.32
C VAL A 97 -14.02 6.10 -7.64
N ILE A 98 -15.05 5.67 -6.91
CA ILE A 98 -16.45 5.95 -7.27
C ILE A 98 -16.78 7.44 -7.19
N GLU A 99 -16.24 8.15 -6.21
CA GLU A 99 -16.56 9.56 -5.98
C GLU A 99 -15.97 10.51 -7.04
N THR A 100 -14.76 10.21 -7.53
CA THR A 100 -14.00 11.12 -8.40
C THR A 100 -13.88 10.63 -9.83
N CYS A 101 -14.37 9.42 -10.11
CA CYS A 101 -14.15 8.68 -11.35
C CYS A 101 -12.65 8.54 -11.70
N ALA A 102 -11.76 8.65 -10.71
CA ALA A 102 -10.34 8.45 -10.91
C ALA A 102 -10.08 6.96 -11.16
N LYS A 103 -9.36 6.66 -12.24
CA LYS A 103 -9.03 5.29 -12.64
C LYS A 103 -7.54 5.04 -12.44
N LEU A 104 -7.23 4.01 -11.66
CA LEU A 104 -5.88 3.49 -11.50
C LEU A 104 -5.63 2.39 -12.53
N THR A 105 -4.45 2.44 -13.16
CA THR A 105 -3.97 1.41 -14.09
C THR A 105 -2.63 0.86 -13.57
N ALA A 106 -2.25 -0.32 -14.04
CA ALA A 106 -0.94 -0.92 -13.74
C ALA A 106 0.27 -0.05 -14.14
N LEU A 107 0.09 0.83 -15.13
CA LEU A 107 1.14 1.74 -15.60
C LEU A 107 1.18 3.02 -14.77
N SER A 108 0.01 3.63 -14.52
CA SER A 108 -0.08 4.86 -13.73
C SER A 108 0.32 4.65 -12.27
N SER A 109 0.13 3.43 -11.74
CA SER A 109 0.53 3.10 -10.37
C SER A 109 2.02 3.28 -10.12
N ILE A 110 2.87 3.01 -11.11
CA ILE A 110 4.33 3.23 -10.99
C ILE A 110 4.60 4.71 -10.72
N SER A 111 4.05 5.59 -11.55
CA SER A 111 4.24 7.03 -11.41
C SER A 111 3.75 7.54 -10.07
N ILE A 112 2.59 7.09 -9.60
CA ILE A 112 2.02 7.48 -8.31
C ILE A 112 2.94 7.08 -7.15
N ILE A 113 3.54 5.88 -7.19
CA ILE A 113 4.47 5.41 -6.15
C ILE A 113 5.71 6.29 -6.07
N PHE A 114 6.29 6.66 -7.22
CA PHE A 114 7.45 7.56 -7.26
C PHE A 114 7.09 8.99 -6.82
N GLN A 115 5.92 9.50 -7.24
CA GLN A 115 5.41 10.80 -6.78
C GLN A 115 5.18 10.79 -5.27
N TYR A 116 4.57 9.73 -4.73
CA TYR A 116 4.40 9.58 -3.28
C TYR A 116 5.75 9.59 -2.57
N ALA A 117 6.72 8.81 -3.05
CA ALA A 117 8.06 8.81 -2.47
C ALA A 117 8.70 10.21 -2.49
N GLN A 118 8.53 10.98 -3.56
CA GLN A 118 9.01 12.36 -3.64
C GLN A 118 8.35 13.27 -2.60
N THR A 119 7.06 13.09 -2.31
CA THR A 119 6.38 13.89 -1.27
C THR A 119 6.85 13.64 0.16
N LEU A 120 7.59 12.57 0.41
CA LEU A 120 8.15 12.25 1.73
C LEU A 120 9.42 13.04 2.06
N PHE A 121 9.99 13.72 1.08
CA PHE A 121 11.20 14.52 1.24
C PHE A 121 10.85 16.01 1.34
N SER A 122 11.48 16.68 2.29
CA SER A 122 11.47 18.13 2.37
C SER A 122 12.36 18.72 1.28
N ILE A 123 12.20 20.02 1.02
CA ILE A 123 12.94 20.77 -0.03
C ILE A 123 14.46 20.61 0.05
N ASN A 124 15.01 20.27 1.22
CA ASN A 124 16.45 20.19 1.48
C ASN A 124 16.98 18.77 1.74
N SER A 125 16.18 17.71 1.51
CA SER A 125 16.62 16.32 1.70
C SER A 125 16.75 15.60 0.37
N ASP A 126 17.82 14.82 0.21
CA ASP A 126 18.03 14.02 -0.98
C ASP A 126 16.90 13.02 -1.19
N PHE A 127 16.39 12.96 -2.42
CA PHE A 127 15.35 12.01 -2.79
C PHE A 127 15.89 10.58 -2.77
N ILE A 128 15.30 9.73 -1.92
CA ILE A 128 15.56 8.29 -1.93
C ILE A 128 14.39 7.60 -2.65
N PRO A 129 14.64 6.93 -3.79
CA PRO A 129 13.58 6.22 -4.51
C PRO A 129 13.14 4.95 -3.78
N PRO A 130 11.91 4.48 -4.02
CA PRO A 130 11.48 3.17 -3.56
C PRO A 130 12.32 2.08 -4.24
N THR A 131 12.71 1.07 -3.45
CA THR A 131 13.52 -0.06 -3.94
C THR A 131 12.64 -1.27 -4.21
N PHE A 132 13.04 -2.05 -5.22
CA PHE A 132 12.29 -3.22 -5.67
C PHE A 132 13.16 -4.47 -5.54
N LEU A 133 12.73 -5.41 -4.69
CA LEU A 133 13.34 -6.72 -4.56
C LEU A 133 12.46 -7.76 -5.28
N TYR A 134 13.08 -8.62 -6.08
CA TYR A 134 12.39 -9.66 -6.83
C TYR A 134 12.78 -11.03 -6.28
N THR A 135 11.77 -11.84 -5.96
CA THR A 135 11.94 -13.22 -5.54
C THR A 135 11.30 -14.12 -6.59
N MET A 136 12.08 -15.03 -7.17
CA MET A 136 11.52 -16.07 -8.04
C MET A 136 10.99 -17.20 -7.17
N ILE A 137 9.71 -17.53 -7.34
CA ILE A 137 9.04 -18.62 -6.61
C ILE A 137 9.11 -19.90 -7.45
N SER A 138 8.95 -19.76 -8.77
CA SER A 138 9.11 -20.84 -9.74
C SER A 138 9.75 -20.30 -11.01
N LYS A 139 9.95 -21.15 -12.04
CA LYS A 139 10.54 -20.73 -13.33
C LYS A 139 9.74 -19.64 -14.03
N THR A 140 8.43 -19.59 -13.78
CA THR A 140 7.50 -18.65 -14.43
C THR A 140 6.88 -17.67 -13.46
N GLU A 141 7.12 -17.80 -12.15
CA GLU A 141 6.45 -16.96 -11.15
C GLU A 141 7.46 -16.12 -10.39
N THR A 142 7.24 -14.81 -10.43
CA THR A 142 8.03 -13.82 -9.72
C THR A 142 7.14 -13.00 -8.81
N LYS A 143 7.62 -12.76 -7.60
CA LYS A 143 7.05 -11.82 -6.64
C LYS A 143 7.95 -10.58 -6.56
N ALA A 144 7.35 -9.40 -6.52
CA ALA A 144 8.05 -8.16 -6.28
C ALA A 144 7.68 -7.60 -4.91
N VAL A 145 8.68 -7.08 -4.22
CA VAL A 145 8.57 -6.46 -2.91
C VAL A 145 9.07 -5.03 -3.04
N ILE A 146 8.23 -4.09 -2.62
CA ILE A 146 8.54 -2.66 -2.62
C ILE A 146 8.93 -2.27 -1.21
N THR A 147 10.12 -1.68 -1.05
CA THR A 147 10.53 -1.04 0.20
C THR A 147 10.54 0.46 -0.01
N PHE A 148 9.77 1.16 0.81
CA PHE A 148 9.64 2.61 0.75
C PHE A 148 10.77 3.30 1.53
N PRO A 149 10.97 4.61 1.30
CA PRO A 149 11.91 5.40 2.07
C PRO A 149 11.63 5.36 3.59
N PRO A 150 12.65 5.57 4.43
CA PRO A 150 12.50 5.46 5.89
C PRO A 150 11.46 6.42 6.48
N ASN A 151 11.27 7.58 5.85
CA ASN A 151 10.29 8.60 6.23
C ASN A 151 8.84 8.20 5.91
N SER A 152 8.65 7.14 5.10
CA SER A 152 7.32 6.60 4.81
C SER A 152 6.76 5.90 6.04
N PRO A 153 5.50 6.13 6.41
CA PRO A 153 4.82 5.34 7.43
C PRO A 153 4.59 3.88 6.99
N ILE A 154 4.46 3.63 5.69
CA ILE A 154 4.49 2.26 5.15
C ILE A 154 5.93 1.92 4.82
N LYS A 155 6.47 0.86 5.40
CA LYS A 155 7.86 0.44 5.20
C LYS A 155 8.01 -0.46 3.99
N LYS A 156 7.11 -1.43 3.86
CA LYS A 156 7.25 -2.51 2.88
C LYS A 156 5.91 -3.01 2.42
N ILE A 157 5.79 -3.29 1.12
CA ILE A 157 4.62 -3.95 0.54
C ILE A 157 5.08 -5.12 -0.33
N VAL A 158 4.49 -6.28 -0.08
CA VAL A 158 4.68 -7.50 -0.86
C VAL A 158 3.56 -7.57 -1.90
N GLY A 159 3.94 -7.49 -3.18
CA GLY A 159 2.99 -7.61 -4.27
C GLY A 159 2.53 -9.05 -4.54
N PRO A 160 1.46 -9.21 -5.34
CA PRO A 160 1.01 -10.51 -5.82
C PRO A 160 2.03 -11.16 -6.75
N ILE A 161 1.88 -12.47 -6.91
CA ILE A 161 2.72 -13.29 -7.79
C ILE A 161 2.32 -13.04 -9.25
N SER A 162 3.31 -12.87 -10.13
CA SER A 162 3.10 -12.61 -11.55
C SER A 162 4.04 -13.42 -12.44
N GLY A 163 3.66 -13.58 -13.71
CA GLY A 163 4.38 -14.38 -14.70
C GLY A 163 5.81 -13.93 -15.07
N ASN A 164 6.21 -12.70 -14.72
CA ASN A 164 7.57 -12.19 -14.98
C ASN A 164 7.90 -10.99 -14.10
N LYS A 165 9.17 -10.57 -14.08
CA LYS A 165 9.66 -9.41 -13.30
C LYS A 165 8.92 -8.10 -13.61
N LYS A 166 8.61 -7.82 -14.88
CA LYS A 166 7.95 -6.56 -15.31
C LYS A 166 6.51 -6.49 -14.80
N LEU A 167 5.76 -7.58 -14.93
CA LEU A 167 4.39 -7.72 -14.44
C LEU A 167 4.35 -7.77 -12.91
N ALA A 168 5.32 -8.43 -12.28
CA ALA A 168 5.45 -8.44 -10.82
C ALA A 168 5.66 -7.03 -10.28
N LYS A 169 6.54 -6.23 -10.90
CA LYS A 169 6.73 -4.82 -10.55
C LYS A 169 5.43 -4.03 -10.66
N ARG A 170 4.74 -4.13 -11.80
CA ARG A 170 3.47 -3.43 -12.04
C ARG A 170 2.39 -3.81 -11.04
N ALA A 171 2.26 -5.11 -10.75
CA ALA A 171 1.27 -5.62 -9.81
C ALA A 171 1.57 -5.20 -8.37
N ALA A 172 2.84 -5.23 -7.96
CA ALA A 172 3.26 -4.70 -6.67
C ALA A 172 3.00 -3.19 -6.54
N CYS A 173 3.27 -2.41 -7.59
CA CYS A 173 2.97 -0.98 -7.61
C CYS A 173 1.46 -0.72 -7.53
N PHE A 174 0.67 -1.46 -8.31
CA PHE A 174 -0.80 -1.33 -8.30
C PHE A 174 -1.37 -1.61 -6.92
N TYR A 175 -1.00 -2.75 -6.33
CA TYR A 175 -1.41 -3.10 -4.97
C TYR A 175 -0.95 -2.07 -3.95
N SER A 176 0.28 -1.56 -4.08
CA SER A 176 0.81 -0.54 -3.18
C SER A 176 0.02 0.76 -3.21
N VAL A 177 -0.47 1.18 -4.38
CA VAL A 177 -1.34 2.36 -4.49
C VAL A 177 -2.68 2.13 -3.80
N LEU A 178 -3.28 0.93 -3.89
CA LEU A 178 -4.50 0.60 -3.16
C LEU A 178 -4.28 0.70 -1.65
N VAL A 179 -3.18 0.13 -1.15
CA VAL A 179 -2.82 0.21 0.27
C VAL A 179 -2.64 1.67 0.68
N LEU A 180 -1.83 2.45 -0.04
CA LEU A 180 -1.62 3.88 0.28
C LEU A 180 -2.93 4.68 0.27
N PHE A 181 -3.84 4.37 -0.65
CA PHE A 181 -5.16 4.99 -0.73
C PHE A 181 -6.02 4.68 0.51
N HIS A 182 -6.16 3.41 0.87
CA HIS A 182 -6.94 3.00 2.05
C HIS A 182 -6.31 3.43 3.37
N TYR A 183 -4.99 3.60 3.41
CA TYR A 183 -4.26 4.16 4.54
C TYR A 183 -4.36 5.69 4.65
N GLY A 184 -5.10 6.35 3.76
CA GLY A 184 -5.30 7.81 3.78
C GLY A 184 -4.06 8.62 3.39
N LEU A 185 -3.11 8.01 2.68
CA LEU A 185 -1.87 8.67 2.22
C LEU A 185 -2.02 9.25 0.80
N LEU A 186 -3.05 8.81 0.08
CA LEU A 186 -3.45 9.37 -1.21
C LEU A 186 -4.84 10.00 -1.09
N SER A 187 -5.06 11.06 -1.86
CA SER A 187 -6.37 11.70 -1.99
C SER A 187 -7.34 10.85 -2.82
N SER A 188 -8.62 11.24 -2.81
CA SER A 188 -9.66 10.65 -3.68
C SER A 188 -9.34 10.72 -5.18
N ARG A 189 -8.38 11.56 -5.59
CA ARG A 189 -7.90 11.67 -6.97
C ARG A 189 -6.62 10.85 -7.23
N LEU A 190 -6.24 9.96 -6.31
CA LEU A 190 -5.02 9.14 -6.37
C LEU A 190 -3.71 9.96 -6.41
N LEU A 191 -3.77 11.19 -5.91
CA LEU A 191 -2.60 12.06 -5.78
C LEU A 191 -2.04 11.99 -4.35
N PRO A 192 -0.71 11.96 -4.18
CA PRO A 192 -0.08 11.99 -2.87
C PRO A 192 -0.49 13.22 -2.08
N ILE A 193 -0.92 13.02 -0.84
CA ILE A 193 -1.21 14.12 0.08
C ILE A 193 0.13 14.61 0.62
N LYS A 194 0.50 15.86 0.31
CA LYS A 194 1.68 16.47 0.92
C LYS A 194 1.46 16.52 2.42
N ARG A 195 2.36 15.92 3.20
CA ARG A 195 2.44 16.22 4.63
C ARG A 195 2.82 17.68 4.75
N ILE A 196 1.87 18.52 5.10
CA ILE A 196 2.17 19.85 5.62
C ILE A 196 2.78 19.58 6.99
N ASN A 197 4.11 19.65 7.09
CA ASN A 197 4.78 19.69 8.39
C ASN A 197 4.32 20.99 9.07
N GLY A 198 3.35 20.89 9.96
CA GLY A 198 2.84 21.99 10.75
C GLY A 198 1.74 21.50 11.68
N ILE A 199 2.10 21.03 12.88
CA ILE A 199 2.30 21.80 14.11
C ILE A 199 3.12 20.92 15.06
#